data_AF-A0A538SS32-F1
#
_entry.id   AF-A0A538SS32-F1
#
_cell.length_a   1.000
_cell.length_b   1.000
_cell.length_c   1.000
_cell.angle_alpha   90.00
_cell.angle_beta   90.00
_cell.angle_gamma   90.00
#
_symmetry.space_group_name_H-M   'P 1'
#
loop_
_entity.id
_entity.type
_entity.pdbx_description
1 polymer ?
#
loop_
_entity_poly.entity_id
_entity_poly.type
_entity_poly.pdbx_seq_one_letter_code
_entity_poly.pdbx_strand_id
1 'polypeptide(L)'
;MIREVTDRPVVGLLGQRVIGSRVVYIDYRAGLVALIPAGADHDESTQSDARKSDNGTTSADGTADSVASSRAELRGVLSRTAVPVPFRLLGDGKMLVRGRVSIPFPPRFSPWLTLVIDTGSTKCVLFEEALADFAAATRPWPALRGLQAPTLVGASSARLARVPYLELEAMGKELRRAGVDAAVMQSALSGVLSRAVGEPVHGLLGYSFLRHFRATIDYPRHVMWLDPQPGGWDDRPYEYSHVGLQLERRGAALRVIAVAEGSPADKAGILPGDEVVAVDEEQVSGLDLLTVTRRLEGPPGTRTAITLRRGSVERTYSLVRRRLL
;
A
#
# COMPACT_ATOMS: atom_id res chain seq x y z
N MET A 1 3.28 8.90 -15.64
CA MET A 1 3.07 8.48 -14.24
C MET A 1 2.71 6.99 -14.10
N ILE A 2 1.48 6.51 -14.36
CA ILE A 2 1.16 5.06 -14.14
C ILE A 2 1.90 4.13 -15.11
N ARG A 3 2.04 4.53 -16.38
CA ARG A 3 2.80 3.77 -17.39
C ARG A 3 4.29 3.64 -17.02
N GLU A 4 4.86 4.63 -16.35
CA GLU A 4 6.26 4.61 -15.89
C GLU A 4 6.47 3.64 -14.72
N VAL A 5 5.41 3.35 -13.95
CA VAL A 5 5.44 2.42 -12.82
C VAL A 5 5.12 0.98 -13.25
N THR A 6 4.27 0.80 -14.25
CA THR A 6 3.78 -0.52 -14.67
C THR A 6 4.50 -1.09 -15.89
N ASP A 7 5.26 -0.26 -16.62
CA ASP A 7 5.86 -0.55 -17.92
C ASP A 7 4.89 -1.20 -18.94
N ARG A 8 3.58 -1.00 -18.72
CA ARG A 8 2.48 -1.54 -19.54
C ARG A 8 1.45 -0.44 -19.83
N PRO A 9 0.69 -0.55 -20.94
CA PRO A 9 -0.41 0.37 -21.19
C PRO A 9 -1.49 0.19 -20.13
N VAL A 10 -1.69 1.21 -19.30
CA VAL A 10 -2.86 1.30 -18.43
C VAL A 10 -3.88 2.17 -19.13
N VAL A 11 -5.01 1.57 -19.52
CA VAL A 11 -6.08 2.23 -20.30
C VAL A 11 -6.88 3.21 -19.43
N GLY A 12 -6.89 3.00 -18.10
CA GLY A 12 -7.51 3.90 -17.15
C GLY A 12 -7.51 3.31 -15.74
N LEU A 13 -8.05 4.09 -14.80
CA LEU A 13 -8.36 3.64 -13.44
C LEU A 13 -9.87 3.39 -13.35
N LEU A 14 -10.27 2.28 -12.75
CA LEU A 14 -11.69 2.04 -12.45
C LEU A 14 -12.09 2.88 -11.24
N GLY A 15 -12.88 3.92 -11.51
CA GLY A 15 -13.42 4.80 -10.49
C GLY A 15 -14.60 4.18 -9.75
N GLN A 16 -14.78 4.62 -8.51
CA GLN A 16 -15.79 4.09 -7.59
C GLN A 16 -17.24 4.25 -8.11
N ARG A 17 -17.53 5.28 -8.92
CA ARG A 17 -18.86 5.49 -9.54
C ARG A 17 -19.36 4.29 -10.36
N VAL A 18 -18.46 3.51 -10.95
CA VAL A 18 -18.83 2.34 -11.78
C VAL A 18 -19.24 1.14 -10.91
N ILE A 19 -18.85 1.14 -9.64
CA ILE A 19 -19.00 0.01 -8.71
C ILE A 19 -19.78 0.37 -7.43
N GLY A 20 -20.24 1.60 -7.28
CA GLY A 20 -20.90 2.09 -6.06
C GLY A 20 -22.23 1.41 -5.72
N SER A 21 -22.87 0.76 -6.70
CA SER A 21 -24.08 -0.06 -6.52
C SER A 21 -23.78 -1.57 -6.45
N ARG A 22 -22.52 -1.94 -6.24
CA ARG A 22 -22.05 -3.34 -6.32
C ARG A 22 -21.26 -3.73 -5.08
N VAL A 23 -21.14 -5.03 -4.90
CA VAL A 23 -20.17 -5.63 -3.99
C VAL A 23 -18.92 -6.01 -4.77
N VAL A 24 -17.75 -5.63 -4.27
CA VAL A 24 -16.45 -5.96 -4.88
C VAL A 24 -15.74 -7.00 -4.04
N TYR A 25 -15.43 -8.14 -4.64
CA TYR A 25 -14.64 -9.20 -4.02
C TYR A 25 -13.22 -9.19 -4.59
N ILE A 26 -12.22 -9.22 -3.70
CA ILE A 26 -10.79 -9.23 -4.06
C ILE A 26 -10.10 -10.36 -3.31
N ASP A 27 -9.49 -11.28 -4.06
CA ASP A 27 -8.55 -12.28 -3.54
C ASP A 27 -7.21 -12.15 -4.28
N TYR A 28 -6.27 -11.47 -3.63
CA TYR A 28 -4.93 -11.25 -4.16
C TYR A 28 -4.16 -12.55 -4.39
N ARG A 29 -4.38 -13.56 -3.55
CA ARG A 29 -3.71 -14.87 -3.65
C ARG A 29 -4.20 -15.64 -4.87
N ALA A 30 -5.49 -15.55 -5.16
CA ALA A 30 -6.08 -16.16 -6.36
C ALA A 30 -5.93 -15.30 -7.62
N GLY A 31 -5.47 -14.04 -7.50
CA GLY A 31 -5.45 -13.08 -8.61
C GLY A 31 -6.85 -12.73 -9.12
N LEU A 32 -7.86 -12.73 -8.23
CA LEU A 32 -9.27 -12.62 -8.58
C LEU A 32 -9.86 -11.28 -8.12
N VAL A 33 -10.59 -10.63 -9.03
CA VAL A 33 -11.52 -9.54 -8.71
C VAL A 33 -12.88 -9.92 -9.30
N ALA A 34 -13.93 -9.85 -8.49
CA ALA A 34 -15.31 -10.08 -8.93
C ALA A 34 -16.22 -8.93 -8.53
N LEU A 35 -17.15 -8.58 -9.42
CA LEU A 35 -18.21 -7.61 -9.18
C LEU A 35 -19.52 -8.36 -9.01
N ILE A 36 -20.07 -8.33 -7.80
CA ILE A 36 -21.32 -8.99 -7.45
C ILE A 36 -22.42 -7.91 -7.46
N PRO A 37 -23.54 -8.11 -8.16
CA PRO A 37 -24.69 -7.21 -8.06
C PRO A 37 -25.13 -7.10 -6.60
N ALA A 38 -25.38 -5.88 -6.11
CA ALA A 38 -26.12 -5.74 -4.86
C ALA A 38 -27.56 -6.18 -5.11
N GLY A 39 -28.17 -6.88 -4.16
CA GLY A 39 -29.56 -7.33 -4.24
C GLY A 39 -30.54 -6.20 -4.57
N ALA A 40 -31.68 -6.56 -5.14
CA ALA A 40 -32.64 -5.67 -5.83
C ALA A 40 -33.34 -4.59 -4.98
N ASP A 41 -33.00 -4.42 -3.69
CA ASP A 41 -33.69 -3.49 -2.77
C ASP A 41 -33.06 -2.09 -2.69
N HIS A 42 -32.04 -1.79 -3.49
CA HIS A 42 -31.43 -0.46 -3.56
C HIS A 42 -32.04 0.38 -4.69
N ASP A 43 -33.23 0.92 -4.46
CA ASP A 43 -33.86 1.92 -5.33
C ASP A 43 -33.02 3.21 -5.37
N GLU A 44 -32.54 3.58 -6.56
CA GLU A 44 -31.77 4.82 -6.80
C GLU A 44 -32.57 6.10 -6.49
N SER A 45 -33.88 6.00 -6.26
CA SER A 45 -34.78 7.15 -6.03
C SER A 45 -34.62 7.80 -4.65
N THR A 46 -34.03 7.13 -3.66
CA THR A 46 -33.83 7.68 -2.30
C THR A 46 -32.56 8.52 -2.14
N GLN A 47 -31.67 8.56 -3.14
CA GLN A 47 -30.43 9.34 -3.08
C GLN A 47 -30.57 10.82 -3.45
N SER A 48 -31.68 11.28 -4.05
CA SER A 48 -31.83 12.71 -4.37
C SER A 48 -32.06 13.58 -3.13
N ASP A 49 -32.67 13.02 -2.09
CA ASP A 49 -33.07 13.77 -0.89
C ASP A 49 -32.02 13.71 0.24
N ALA A 50 -31.16 12.67 0.27
CA ALA A 50 -30.07 12.56 1.22
C ALA A 50 -28.84 13.44 0.90
N ARG A 51 -28.76 14.01 -0.32
CA ARG A 51 -27.61 14.83 -0.78
C ARG A 51 -27.52 16.22 -0.14
N LYS A 52 -28.47 16.62 0.71
CA LYS A 52 -28.50 17.97 1.33
C LYS A 52 -28.24 18.02 2.82
N SER A 53 -28.06 16.90 3.51
CA SER A 53 -27.69 16.91 4.92
C SER A 53 -27.03 15.61 5.34
N ASP A 54 -25.72 15.51 5.22
CA ASP A 54 -25.01 14.52 6.01
C ASP A 54 -23.64 15.04 6.45
N ASN A 55 -23.68 15.81 7.53
CA ASN A 55 -22.52 16.04 8.38
C ASN A 55 -22.30 14.70 9.12
N GLY A 56 -21.57 13.80 8.45
CA GLY A 56 -21.57 12.36 8.67
C GLY A 56 -21.29 11.91 10.10
N THR A 57 -22.37 11.61 10.82
CA THR A 57 -22.38 10.69 11.95
C THR A 57 -23.55 9.74 11.76
N THR A 58 -23.37 8.68 10.99
CA THR A 58 -24.28 7.52 11.05
C THR A 58 -24.30 7.01 12.48
N SER A 59 -25.49 6.87 13.07
CA SER A 59 -25.62 6.34 14.43
C SER A 59 -25.03 4.93 14.54
N ALA A 60 -24.59 4.55 15.74
CA ALA A 60 -24.06 3.21 16.00
C ALA A 60 -25.08 2.11 15.61
N ASP A 61 -26.37 2.39 15.82
CA ASP A 61 -27.48 1.49 15.46
C ASP A 61 -27.59 1.27 13.95
N GLY A 62 -27.54 2.33 13.13
CA GLY A 62 -27.59 2.21 11.67
C GLY A 62 -26.39 1.47 11.06
N THR A 63 -25.23 1.55 11.73
CA THR A 63 -24.03 0.81 11.31
C THR A 63 -24.18 -0.69 11.60
N ALA A 64 -24.75 -1.05 12.76
CA ALA A 64 -25.00 -2.45 13.12
C ALA A 64 -26.00 -3.12 12.17
N ASP A 65 -27.07 -2.42 11.79
CA ASP A 65 -28.06 -2.92 10.83
C ASP A 65 -27.46 -3.13 9.44
N SER A 66 -26.62 -2.20 8.98
CA SER A 66 -25.90 -2.30 7.70
C SER A 66 -24.99 -3.53 7.67
N VAL A 67 -24.26 -3.78 8.77
CA VAL A 67 -23.41 -4.97 8.91
C VAL A 67 -24.23 -6.26 8.93
N ALA A 68 -25.35 -6.30 9.67
CA ALA A 68 -26.21 -7.48 9.74
C ALA A 68 -26.83 -7.82 8.37
N SER A 69 -27.35 -6.80 7.67
CA SER A 69 -27.92 -6.93 6.32
C SER A 69 -26.88 -7.40 5.31
N SER A 70 -25.70 -6.76 5.28
CA SER A 70 -24.57 -7.14 4.41
C SER A 70 -24.16 -8.60 4.64
N ARG A 71 -24.07 -9.02 5.90
CA ARG A 71 -23.72 -10.40 6.27
C ARG A 71 -24.75 -11.42 5.77
N ALA A 72 -26.03 -11.09 5.88
CA ALA A 72 -27.12 -11.98 5.46
C ALA A 72 -27.11 -12.20 3.93
N GLU A 73 -26.90 -11.13 3.16
CA GLU A 73 -26.83 -11.19 1.70
C GLU A 73 -25.57 -11.92 1.21
N LEU A 74 -24.43 -11.67 1.86
CA LEU A 74 -23.13 -12.22 1.48
C LEU A 74 -22.79 -13.54 2.19
N ARG A 75 -23.78 -14.25 2.75
CA ARG A 75 -23.59 -15.52 3.49
C ARG A 75 -22.85 -16.61 2.71
N GLY A 76 -22.96 -16.60 1.38
CA GLY A 76 -22.28 -17.54 0.48
C GLY A 76 -20.86 -17.14 0.10
N VAL A 77 -20.46 -15.90 0.38
CA VAL A 77 -19.15 -15.34 0.05
C VAL A 77 -18.27 -15.22 1.29
N LEU A 78 -18.85 -14.82 2.43
CA LEU A 78 -18.13 -14.54 3.66
C LEU A 78 -17.95 -15.78 4.52
N SER A 79 -16.72 -16.02 5.00
CA SER A 79 -16.49 -17.03 6.03
C SER A 79 -17.04 -16.60 7.41
N ARG A 80 -17.08 -17.55 8.35
CA ARG A 80 -17.39 -17.28 9.77
C ARG A 80 -16.37 -16.38 10.46
N THR A 81 -15.14 -16.29 9.94
CA THR A 81 -14.05 -15.48 10.49
C THR A 81 -13.98 -14.08 9.89
N ALA A 82 -14.73 -13.80 8.83
CA ALA A 82 -14.81 -12.46 8.23
C ALA A 82 -15.21 -11.40 9.26
N VAL A 83 -14.40 -10.35 9.36
CA VAL A 83 -14.56 -9.24 10.29
C VAL A 83 -15.08 -8.00 9.52
N PRO A 84 -16.17 -7.36 9.96
CA PRO A 84 -16.70 -6.17 9.32
C PRO A 84 -15.93 -4.92 9.78
N VAL A 85 -15.50 -4.14 8.79
CA VAL A 85 -14.88 -2.82 8.92
C VAL A 85 -15.80 -1.82 8.24
N PRO A 86 -16.65 -1.10 8.98
CA PRO A 86 -17.40 0.02 8.43
C PRO A 86 -16.45 1.06 7.84
N PHE A 87 -16.84 1.66 6.73
CA PHE A 87 -16.10 2.75 6.12
C PHE A 87 -17.00 3.94 5.86
N ARG A 88 -16.40 5.12 5.72
CA ARG A 88 -17.11 6.31 5.22
C ARG A 88 -16.74 6.52 3.76
N LEU A 89 -17.72 6.90 2.95
CA LEU A 89 -17.45 7.45 1.63
C LEU A 89 -17.29 8.95 1.75
N LEU A 90 -16.35 9.52 1.01
CA LEU A 90 -16.22 10.95 0.95
C LEU A 90 -15.99 11.46 -0.47
N GLY A 91 -16.69 12.56 -0.78
CA GLY A 91 -16.55 13.29 -2.04
C GLY A 91 -16.95 12.43 -3.22
N ASP A 92 -15.99 12.18 -4.11
CA ASP A 92 -16.13 11.40 -5.34
C ASP A 92 -16.06 9.88 -5.15
N GLY A 93 -15.97 9.40 -3.90
CA GLY A 93 -16.05 7.96 -3.63
C GLY A 93 -14.94 7.32 -2.82
N LYS A 94 -14.10 8.12 -2.15
CA LYS A 94 -12.97 7.58 -1.42
C LYS A 94 -13.46 6.90 -0.15
N MET A 95 -13.04 5.65 0.04
CA MET A 95 -13.33 4.88 1.24
C MET A 95 -12.34 5.24 2.34
N LEU A 96 -12.85 5.71 3.46
CA LEU A 96 -12.09 6.05 4.65
C LEU A 96 -12.37 5.04 5.75
N VAL A 97 -11.31 4.52 6.35
CA VAL A 97 -11.36 3.68 7.55
C VAL A 97 -10.52 4.29 8.65
N ARG A 98 -10.81 3.91 9.89
CA ARG A 98 -9.97 4.27 11.03
C ARG A 98 -9.02 3.14 11.35
N GLY A 99 -7.77 3.49 11.62
CA GLY A 99 -6.75 2.54 12.04
C GLY A 99 -5.77 3.17 13.02
N ARG A 100 -4.97 2.35 13.68
CA ARG A 100 -3.92 2.82 14.59
C ARG A 100 -2.72 1.89 14.52
N VAL A 101 -1.56 2.41 14.89
CA VAL A 101 -0.30 1.67 14.84
C VAL A 101 0.26 1.49 16.24
N SER A 102 0.92 0.36 16.50
CA SER A 102 1.53 0.11 17.81
C SER A 102 2.71 1.06 18.06
N ILE A 103 2.83 1.55 19.28
CA ILE A 103 4.00 2.30 19.76
C ILE A 103 4.65 1.60 20.96
N PRO A 104 5.98 1.69 21.12
CA PRO A 104 6.75 0.93 22.11
C PRO A 104 6.43 1.27 23.57
N PHE A 105 5.81 2.42 23.86
CA PHE A 105 5.51 2.89 25.23
C PHE A 105 4.02 3.16 25.40
N PRO A 106 3.49 3.19 26.63
CA PRO A 106 2.12 3.62 26.89
C PRO A 106 1.83 5.04 26.39
N PRO A 107 0.65 5.31 25.78
CA PRO A 107 -0.36 4.31 25.38
C PRO A 107 0.20 3.40 24.27
N ARG A 108 0.03 2.07 24.33
CA ARG A 108 0.69 1.10 23.41
C ARG A 108 0.30 1.24 21.92
N PHE A 109 -0.57 2.17 21.60
CA PHE A 109 -1.05 2.50 20.26
C PHE A 109 -1.10 4.01 20.06
N SER A 110 -0.94 4.43 18.80
CA SER A 110 -1.24 5.79 18.39
C SER A 110 -2.71 6.14 18.64
N PRO A 111 -3.07 7.43 18.62
CA PRO A 111 -4.43 7.85 18.34
C PRO A 111 -4.96 7.20 17.04
N TRP A 112 -6.28 7.20 16.89
CA TRP A 112 -6.93 6.74 15.67
C TRP A 112 -6.60 7.65 14.49
N LEU A 113 -6.10 7.06 13.43
CA LEU A 113 -5.71 7.66 12.17
C LEU A 113 -6.79 7.40 11.12
N THR A 114 -7.08 8.40 10.28
CA THR A 114 -7.95 8.25 9.10
C THR A 114 -7.12 7.81 7.90
N LEU A 115 -7.45 6.64 7.34
CA LEU A 115 -6.73 6.02 6.22
C LEU A 115 -7.67 5.88 5.01
N VAL A 116 -7.15 6.17 3.82
CA VAL A 116 -7.85 5.87 2.56
C VAL A 116 -7.55 4.42 2.17
N ILE A 117 -8.57 3.65 1.78
CA ILE A 117 -8.35 2.32 1.19
C ILE A 117 -7.82 2.48 -0.24
N ASP A 118 -6.66 1.88 -0.52
CA ASP A 118 -6.05 1.89 -1.84
C ASP A 118 -5.65 0.47 -2.27
N THR A 119 -6.56 -0.21 -2.97
CA THR A 119 -6.34 -1.57 -3.49
C THR A 119 -5.33 -1.60 -4.65
N GLY A 120 -4.94 -0.45 -5.21
CA GLY A 120 -3.97 -0.34 -6.30
C GLY A 120 -2.54 -0.10 -5.83
N SER A 121 -2.32 0.25 -4.57
CA SER A 121 -0.98 0.48 -4.02
C SER A 121 -0.28 -0.83 -3.62
N THR A 122 1.01 -0.94 -3.94
CA THR A 122 1.87 -2.06 -3.51
C THR A 122 2.18 -2.07 -2.01
N LYS A 123 1.99 -0.94 -1.32
CA LYS A 123 2.29 -0.75 0.10
C LYS A 123 1.28 0.13 0.79
N CYS A 124 1.11 -0.07 2.09
CA CYS A 124 0.56 0.98 2.94
C CYS A 124 1.47 2.21 2.88
N VAL A 125 0.87 3.40 3.03
CA VAL A 125 1.59 4.66 3.15
C VAL A 125 1.14 5.32 4.45
N LEU A 126 2.09 5.82 5.24
CA LEU A 126 1.82 6.68 6.38
C LEU A 126 2.50 8.02 6.13
N PHE A 127 1.74 9.10 6.20
CA PHE A 127 2.30 10.43 6.04
C PHE A 127 3.08 10.81 7.31
N GLU A 128 4.22 11.47 7.16
CA GLU A 128 5.08 11.80 8.29
C GLU A 128 4.37 12.70 9.31
N GLU A 129 3.48 13.58 8.83
CA GLU A 129 2.60 14.42 9.64
C GLU A 129 1.72 13.59 10.58
N ALA A 130 1.25 12.42 10.12
CA ALA A 130 0.44 11.52 10.93
C ALA A 130 1.21 10.88 12.09
N LEU A 131 2.54 10.82 11.97
CA LEU A 131 3.40 10.27 13.00
C LEU A 131 3.98 11.38 13.88
N ALA A 132 3.80 12.66 13.56
CA ALA A 132 4.51 13.78 14.20
C ALA A 132 4.40 13.74 15.73
N ASP A 133 3.18 13.54 16.24
CA ASP A 133 2.87 13.51 17.68
C ASP A 133 3.51 12.34 18.43
N PHE A 134 3.94 11.29 17.72
CA PHE A 134 4.57 10.10 18.28
C PHE A 134 5.80 9.64 17.49
N ALA A 135 6.47 10.59 16.80
CA ALA A 135 7.52 10.28 15.85
C ALA A 135 8.71 9.58 16.52
N ALA A 136 9.07 10.03 17.73
CA ALA A 136 10.09 9.39 18.55
C ALA A 136 9.80 7.90 18.81
N ALA A 137 8.52 7.53 18.95
CA ALA A 137 8.07 6.17 19.20
C ALA A 137 8.11 5.29 17.93
N THR A 138 8.10 5.89 16.73
CA THR A 138 8.16 5.16 15.45
C THR A 138 9.56 5.06 14.84
N ARG A 139 10.52 5.89 15.31
CA ARG A 139 11.93 5.83 14.89
C ARG A 139 12.58 4.45 15.07
N PRO A 140 12.30 3.67 16.14
CA PRO A 140 12.90 2.36 16.36
C PRO A 140 12.36 1.24 15.46
N TRP A 141 11.31 1.49 14.66
CA TRP A 141 10.83 0.46 13.74
C TRP A 141 11.93 0.04 12.77
N PRO A 142 12.08 -1.27 12.48
CA PRO A 142 12.93 -1.72 11.40
C PRO A 142 12.56 -0.98 10.12
N ALA A 143 13.54 -0.38 9.46
CA ALA A 143 13.27 0.44 8.28
C ALA A 143 14.44 0.47 7.31
N LEU A 144 14.10 0.47 6.03
CA LEU A 144 14.99 0.83 4.95
C LEU A 144 14.95 2.34 4.73
N ARG A 145 16.12 3.00 4.79
CA ARG A 145 16.26 4.46 4.71
C ARG A 145 17.01 4.86 3.44
N GLY A 146 16.98 6.15 3.11
CA GLY A 146 17.63 6.68 1.92
C GLY A 146 16.89 6.36 0.61
N LEU A 147 15.60 6.05 0.69
CA LEU A 147 14.77 5.83 -0.49
C LEU A 147 14.16 7.15 -0.97
N GLN A 148 13.76 7.18 -2.23
CA GLN A 148 13.02 8.29 -2.82
C GLN A 148 11.62 7.84 -3.24
N ALA A 149 10.60 8.64 -2.94
CA ALA A 149 9.25 8.44 -3.44
C ALA A 149 8.94 9.51 -4.51
N PRO A 150 8.49 9.12 -5.71
CA PRO A 150 7.92 10.07 -6.66
C PRO A 150 6.71 10.77 -6.04
N THR A 151 6.64 12.09 -6.13
CA THR A 151 5.48 12.87 -5.71
C THR A 151 4.99 13.73 -6.87
N LEU A 152 3.82 14.36 -6.70
CA LEU A 152 3.30 15.34 -7.66
C LEU A 152 4.25 16.53 -7.88
N VAL A 153 5.11 16.84 -6.89
CA VAL A 153 6.04 17.97 -6.90
C VAL A 153 7.45 17.46 -6.60
N GLY A 154 8.04 16.69 -7.52
CA GLY A 154 9.39 16.16 -7.39
C GLY A 154 9.49 14.89 -6.53
N ALA A 155 10.71 14.53 -6.12
CA ALA A 155 10.95 13.36 -5.27
C ALA A 155 11.03 13.76 -3.79
N SER A 156 10.37 13.00 -2.91
CA SER A 156 10.52 13.14 -1.46
C SER A 156 11.41 12.03 -0.92
N SER A 157 12.17 12.32 0.13
CA SER A 157 12.77 11.28 0.96
C SER A 157 11.67 10.39 1.54
N ALA A 158 11.91 9.09 1.53
CA ALA A 158 11.03 8.10 2.12
C ALA A 158 11.85 7.08 2.90
N ARG A 159 11.22 6.50 3.92
CA ARG A 159 11.69 5.27 4.54
C ARG A 159 10.62 4.21 4.40
N LEU A 160 11.02 2.98 4.11
CA LEU A 160 10.12 1.85 4.16
C LEU A 160 10.26 1.20 5.53
N ALA A 161 9.20 1.25 6.34
CA ALA A 161 9.21 0.77 7.71
C ALA A 161 8.35 -0.47 7.88
N ARG A 162 8.77 -1.39 8.75
CA ARG A 162 7.96 -2.50 9.21
C ARG A 162 7.23 -2.09 10.49
N VAL A 163 5.96 -1.74 10.34
CA VAL A 163 5.06 -1.41 11.45
C VAL A 163 4.80 -2.68 12.27
N PRO A 164 5.10 -2.71 13.58
CA PRO A 164 4.98 -3.93 14.38
C PRO A 164 3.54 -4.44 14.42
N TYR A 165 2.57 -3.55 14.63
CA TYR A 165 1.14 -3.84 14.48
C TYR A 165 0.38 -2.67 13.87
N LEU A 166 -0.51 -2.98 12.92
CA LEU A 166 -1.56 -2.08 12.44
C LEU A 166 -2.92 -2.69 12.82
N GLU A 167 -3.75 -1.90 13.48
CA GLU A 167 -5.10 -2.27 13.90
C GLU A 167 -6.12 -1.40 13.16
N LEU A 168 -7.22 -2.00 12.70
CA LEU A 168 -8.35 -1.27 12.14
C LEU A 168 -9.50 -1.23 13.15
N GLU A 169 -10.25 -0.13 13.13
CA GLU A 169 -11.52 -0.04 13.85
C GLU A 169 -12.53 -0.96 13.17
N ALA A 170 -12.89 -2.04 13.86
CA ALA A 170 -13.77 -3.08 13.35
C ALA A 170 -14.90 -3.35 14.35
N MET A 171 -16.01 -3.89 13.87
CA MET A 171 -17.15 -4.22 14.74
C MET A 171 -17.05 -5.66 15.28
N GLY A 172 -17.21 -5.79 16.60
CA GLY A 172 -17.38 -7.06 17.30
C GLY A 172 -16.10 -7.90 17.51
N LYS A 173 -15.05 -7.68 16.72
CA LYS A 173 -13.76 -8.39 16.86
C LYS A 173 -12.59 -7.46 16.61
N GLU A 174 -11.48 -7.76 17.28
CA GLU A 174 -10.22 -7.09 17.02
C GLU A 174 -9.68 -7.48 15.64
N LEU A 175 -9.27 -6.49 14.85
CA LEU A 175 -8.66 -6.70 13.54
C LEU A 175 -7.26 -6.07 13.51
N ARG A 176 -6.26 -6.86 13.87
CA ARG A 176 -4.85 -6.45 13.94
C ARG A 176 -3.98 -7.31 13.06
N ARG A 177 -3.03 -6.68 12.37
CA ARG A 177 -1.98 -7.37 11.61
C ARG A 177 -0.60 -6.97 12.11
N ALA A 178 0.24 -7.99 12.34
CA ALA A 178 1.64 -7.80 12.69
C ALA A 178 2.54 -7.64 11.45
N GLY A 179 3.64 -6.88 11.58
CA GLY A 179 4.70 -6.80 10.59
C GLY A 179 4.26 -6.21 9.26
N VAL A 180 3.49 -5.12 9.30
CA VAL A 180 2.96 -4.46 8.10
C VAL A 180 4.01 -3.52 7.52
N ASP A 181 4.43 -3.74 6.29
CA ASP A 181 5.34 -2.80 5.63
C ASP A 181 4.58 -1.54 5.19
N ALA A 182 5.08 -0.37 5.56
CA ALA A 182 4.52 0.91 5.18
C ALA A 182 5.61 1.88 4.73
N ALA A 183 5.38 2.56 3.60
CA ALA A 183 6.21 3.70 3.22
C ALA A 183 5.85 4.89 4.10
N VAL A 184 6.84 5.47 4.77
CA VAL A 184 6.71 6.68 5.58
C VAL A 184 7.39 7.81 4.82
N MET A 185 6.64 8.86 4.50
CA MET A 185 7.12 9.97 3.68
C MET A 185 6.37 11.26 3.99
N GLN A 186 7.03 12.39 3.76
CA GLN A 186 6.35 13.68 3.60
C GLN A 186 5.65 13.66 2.25
N SER A 187 4.41 14.15 2.22
CA SER A 187 3.67 14.16 0.96
C SER A 187 2.73 15.34 0.86
N ALA A 188 2.89 16.11 -0.22
CA ALA A 188 1.89 17.09 -0.63
C ALA A 188 0.50 16.44 -0.86
N LEU A 189 0.45 15.13 -1.13
CA LEU A 189 -0.80 14.37 -1.23
C LEU A 189 -1.57 14.38 0.09
N SER A 190 -0.89 14.41 1.25
CA SER A 190 -1.55 14.53 2.55
C SER A 190 -2.44 15.76 2.60
N GLY A 191 -1.90 16.92 2.22
CA GLY A 191 -2.64 18.18 2.19
C GLY A 191 -3.73 18.24 1.12
N VAL A 192 -3.49 17.65 -0.06
CA VAL A 192 -4.50 17.59 -1.14
C VAL A 192 -5.65 16.66 -0.74
N LEU A 193 -5.35 15.48 -0.21
CA LEU A 193 -6.35 14.53 0.27
C LEU A 193 -7.10 15.13 1.44
N SER A 194 -6.43 15.69 2.45
CA SER A 194 -7.11 16.29 3.59
C SER A 194 -8.04 17.44 3.20
N ARG A 195 -7.67 18.27 2.21
CA ARG A 195 -8.55 19.32 1.69
C ARG A 195 -9.72 18.78 0.88
N ALA A 196 -9.48 17.80 0.02
CA ALA A 196 -10.55 17.12 -0.71
C ALA A 196 -11.49 16.37 0.25
N VAL A 197 -10.94 15.93 1.39
CA VAL A 197 -11.65 15.16 2.39
C VAL A 197 -12.36 16.02 3.43
N GLY A 198 -11.90 17.23 3.69
CA GLY A 198 -12.43 18.09 4.76
C GLY A 198 -12.01 17.65 6.16
N GLU A 199 -11.17 16.62 6.29
CA GLU A 199 -10.57 16.16 7.54
C GLU A 199 -9.14 15.66 7.30
N PRO A 200 -8.29 15.58 8.34
CA PRO A 200 -6.92 15.07 8.18
C PRO A 200 -6.89 13.61 7.69
N VAL A 201 -6.22 13.38 6.56
CA VAL A 201 -5.90 12.04 6.05
C VAL A 201 -4.46 11.70 6.41
N HIS A 202 -4.28 10.56 7.05
CA HIS A 202 -3.03 10.18 7.68
C HIS A 202 -2.23 9.15 6.86
N GLY A 203 -2.85 8.52 5.87
CA GLY A 203 -2.19 7.53 5.05
C GLY A 203 -3.12 6.75 4.13
N LEU A 204 -2.54 5.74 3.47
CA LEU A 204 -3.20 4.81 2.57
C LEU A 204 -3.07 3.40 3.13
N LEU A 205 -4.16 2.64 3.20
CA LEU A 205 -4.16 1.23 3.50
C LEU A 205 -4.09 0.43 2.20
N GLY A 206 -2.94 -0.20 1.94
CA GLY A 206 -2.64 -0.84 0.67
C GLY A 206 -2.37 -2.33 0.74
N TYR A 207 -1.79 -2.86 -0.34
CA TYR A 207 -1.53 -4.29 -0.55
C TYR A 207 -0.81 -4.99 0.60
N SER A 208 0.21 -4.36 1.20
CA SER A 208 0.99 -4.98 2.29
C SER A 208 0.16 -5.32 3.54
N PHE A 209 -1.01 -4.70 3.70
CA PHE A 209 -2.01 -5.10 4.70
C PHE A 209 -3.10 -5.98 4.07
N LEU A 210 -3.72 -5.52 2.97
CA LEU A 210 -4.94 -6.11 2.41
C LEU A 210 -4.75 -7.54 1.87
N ARG A 211 -3.56 -7.88 1.38
CA ARG A 211 -3.25 -9.21 0.83
C ARG A 211 -3.44 -10.35 1.85
N HIS A 212 -3.42 -10.04 3.14
CA HIS A 212 -3.61 -11.02 4.22
C HIS A 212 -5.08 -11.41 4.41
N PHE A 213 -5.99 -10.81 3.64
CA PHE A 213 -7.42 -11.02 3.71
C PHE A 213 -7.99 -11.30 2.32
N ARG A 214 -9.13 -12.00 2.26
CA ARG A 214 -10.07 -11.83 1.16
C ARG A 214 -10.93 -10.63 1.51
N ALA A 215 -10.88 -9.60 0.68
CA ALA A 215 -11.60 -8.36 0.92
C ALA A 215 -12.92 -8.38 0.15
N THR A 216 -14.04 -8.17 0.84
CA THR A 216 -15.36 -8.00 0.22
C THR A 216 -15.89 -6.63 0.59
N ILE A 217 -16.00 -5.72 -0.37
CA ILE A 217 -16.43 -4.34 -0.17
C ILE A 217 -17.89 -4.24 -0.61
N ASP A 218 -18.79 -4.10 0.34
CA ASP A 218 -20.21 -3.82 0.11
C ASP A 218 -20.39 -2.30 0.07
N TYR A 219 -20.36 -1.72 -1.14
CA TYR A 219 -20.49 -0.28 -1.32
C TYR A 219 -21.85 0.26 -0.86
N PRO A 220 -22.99 -0.32 -1.24
CA PRO A 220 -24.29 0.19 -0.81
C PRO A 220 -24.48 0.27 0.71
N ARG A 221 -23.86 -0.65 1.46
CA ARG A 221 -23.97 -0.70 2.94
C ARG A 221 -22.78 -0.09 3.66
N HIS A 222 -21.79 0.41 2.94
CA HIS A 222 -20.56 0.97 3.49
C HIS A 222 -19.80 0.03 4.46
N VAL A 223 -19.76 -1.27 4.15
CA VAL A 223 -19.04 -2.27 4.95
C VAL A 223 -17.97 -2.96 4.12
N MET A 224 -16.73 -2.97 4.61
CA MET A 224 -15.66 -3.81 4.08
C MET A 224 -15.47 -5.01 4.99
N TRP A 225 -15.70 -6.21 4.48
CA TRP A 225 -15.40 -7.45 5.16
C TRP A 225 -13.98 -7.88 4.86
N LEU A 226 -13.21 -8.14 5.92
CA LEU A 226 -11.87 -8.69 5.84
C LEU A 226 -11.87 -10.10 6.40
N ASP A 227 -11.76 -11.07 5.50
CA ASP A 227 -11.71 -12.49 5.83
C ASP A 227 -10.25 -12.97 5.91
N PRO A 228 -9.72 -13.30 7.10
CA PRO A 228 -8.32 -13.67 7.26
C PRO A 228 -7.94 -14.88 6.41
N GLN A 229 -6.85 -14.77 5.66
CA GLN A 229 -6.28 -15.90 4.95
C GLN A 229 -5.27 -16.65 5.85
N PRO A 230 -5.08 -17.97 5.65
CA PRO A 230 -4.02 -18.72 6.33
C PRO A 230 -2.65 -18.05 6.15
N GLY A 231 -1.85 -18.04 7.21
CA GLY A 231 -0.49 -17.52 7.17
C GLY A 231 0.42 -18.32 6.22
N GLY A 232 1.60 -17.75 5.93
CA GLY A 232 2.64 -18.42 5.14
C GLY A 232 2.53 -18.25 3.63
N TRP A 233 1.47 -17.60 3.13
CA TRP A 233 1.49 -17.12 1.75
C TRP A 233 2.42 -15.91 1.63
N ASP A 234 3.46 -16.07 0.81
CA ASP A 234 4.41 -15.04 0.45
C ASP A 234 4.55 -15.04 -1.07
N ASP A 235 3.92 -14.08 -1.73
CA ASP A 235 3.98 -13.88 -3.17
C ASP A 235 5.32 -13.26 -3.61
N ARG A 236 6.13 -12.80 -2.66
CA ARG A 236 7.43 -12.18 -2.88
C ARG A 236 8.43 -12.65 -1.80
N PRO A 237 8.87 -13.92 -1.83
CA PRO A 237 9.76 -14.49 -0.79
C PRO A 237 11.10 -13.77 -0.61
N TYR A 238 11.55 -13.08 -1.66
CA TYR A 238 12.78 -12.27 -1.66
C TYR A 238 12.49 -10.76 -1.67
N GLU A 239 11.27 -10.35 -1.34
CA GLU A 239 10.95 -8.95 -1.14
C GLU A 239 11.90 -8.35 -0.09
N TYR A 240 12.58 -7.27 -0.47
CA TYR A 240 13.64 -6.61 0.30
C TYR A 240 14.92 -7.44 0.51
N SER A 241 15.02 -8.63 -0.03
CA SER A 241 16.28 -9.39 -0.08
C SER A 241 17.04 -9.02 -1.34
N HIS A 242 17.72 -7.87 -1.30
CA HIS A 242 18.41 -7.29 -2.45
C HIS A 242 19.65 -6.48 -2.03
N VAL A 243 20.29 -5.83 -3.01
CA VAL A 243 21.56 -5.11 -2.82
C VAL A 243 21.40 -3.68 -2.31
N GLY A 244 20.21 -3.10 -2.43
CA GLY A 244 19.88 -1.78 -1.86
C GLY A 244 19.81 -0.66 -2.88
N LEU A 245 19.49 -0.98 -4.14
CA LEU A 245 19.35 0.00 -5.21
C LEU A 245 17.87 0.28 -5.47
N GLN A 246 17.54 1.55 -5.61
CA GLN A 246 16.29 1.99 -6.20
C GLN A 246 16.55 2.50 -7.61
N LEU A 247 15.82 1.95 -8.58
CA LEU A 247 16.01 2.23 -9.99
C LEU A 247 14.84 3.03 -10.58
N GLU A 248 15.12 3.82 -11.60
CA GLU A 248 14.13 4.51 -12.42
C GLU A 248 14.52 4.38 -13.89
N ARG A 249 13.52 4.30 -14.77
CA ARG A 249 13.73 4.40 -16.22
C ARG A 249 13.84 5.86 -16.62
N ARG A 250 14.97 6.24 -17.24
CA ARG A 250 15.19 7.55 -17.87
C ARG A 250 15.54 7.36 -19.34
N GLY A 251 14.54 7.58 -20.21
CA GLY A 251 14.66 7.22 -21.63
C GLY A 251 14.81 5.71 -21.79
N ALA A 252 15.83 5.28 -22.54
CA ALA A 252 16.14 3.85 -22.71
C ALA A 252 16.91 3.24 -21.53
N ALA A 253 17.53 4.06 -20.69
CA ALA A 253 18.44 3.61 -19.63
C ALA A 253 17.71 3.42 -18.29
N LEU A 254 18.19 2.44 -17.51
CA LEU A 254 17.83 2.28 -16.10
C LEU A 254 18.90 2.93 -15.23
N ARG A 255 18.51 3.83 -14.34
CA ARG A 255 19.44 4.56 -13.48
C ARG A 255 19.12 4.38 -12.01
N VAL A 256 20.17 4.34 -11.21
CA VAL A 256 20.06 4.42 -9.75
C VAL A 256 19.55 5.80 -9.38
N ILE A 257 18.42 5.88 -8.69
CA ILE A 257 17.88 7.14 -8.17
C ILE A 257 18.12 7.29 -6.67
N ALA A 258 18.26 6.18 -5.96
CA ALA A 258 18.53 6.17 -4.54
C ALA A 258 19.29 4.90 -4.17
N VAL A 259 20.09 4.99 -3.10
CA VAL A 259 20.83 3.87 -2.53
C VAL A 259 20.46 3.79 -1.06
N ALA A 260 20.01 2.62 -0.66
CA ALA A 260 19.52 2.41 0.68
C ALA A 260 20.68 2.44 1.70
N GLU A 261 20.49 3.18 2.79
CA GLU A 261 21.54 3.40 3.80
C GLU A 261 22.04 2.09 4.42
N GLY A 262 23.36 1.96 4.52
CA GLY A 262 24.06 0.81 5.09
C GLY A 262 23.92 -0.47 4.26
N SER A 263 23.31 -0.43 3.08
CA SER A 263 23.10 -1.59 2.19
C SER A 263 24.41 -2.10 1.56
N PRO A 264 24.41 -3.30 0.96
CA PRO A 264 25.55 -3.78 0.16
C PRO A 264 26.00 -2.78 -0.92
N ALA A 265 25.06 -2.13 -1.60
CA ALA A 265 25.36 -1.12 -2.63
C ALA A 265 25.97 0.16 -2.04
N ASP A 266 25.46 0.63 -0.91
CA ASP A 266 25.99 1.80 -0.19
C ASP A 266 27.45 1.56 0.23
N LYS A 267 27.73 0.41 0.85
CA LYS A 267 29.09 0.01 1.24
C LYS A 267 30.05 -0.13 0.06
N ALA A 268 29.53 -0.39 -1.14
CA ALA A 268 30.32 -0.48 -2.37
C ALA A 268 30.57 0.89 -3.03
N GLY A 269 29.99 1.98 -2.52
CA GLY A 269 30.15 3.34 -3.05
C GLY A 269 29.37 3.59 -4.35
N ILE A 270 28.30 2.82 -4.58
CA ILE A 270 27.37 3.08 -5.69
C ILE A 270 26.59 4.35 -5.37
N LEU A 271 26.37 5.22 -6.36
CA LEU A 271 25.74 6.52 -6.16
C LEU A 271 24.51 6.70 -7.06
N PRO A 272 23.55 7.54 -6.66
CA PRO A 272 22.53 8.04 -7.57
C PRO A 272 23.13 8.62 -8.85
N GLY A 273 22.50 8.33 -9.99
CA GLY A 273 22.94 8.71 -11.33
C GLY A 273 23.63 7.59 -12.11
N ASP A 274 24.17 6.58 -11.41
CA ASP A 274 24.78 5.40 -12.05
C ASP A 274 23.76 4.69 -12.95
N GLU A 275 24.19 4.31 -14.15
CA GLU A 275 23.36 3.57 -15.10
C GLU A 275 23.59 2.07 -14.96
N VAL A 276 22.53 1.28 -14.89
CA VAL A 276 22.61 -0.18 -14.86
C VAL A 276 22.80 -0.68 -16.28
N VAL A 277 23.92 -1.37 -16.53
CA VAL A 277 24.28 -1.93 -17.84
C VAL A 277 23.98 -3.42 -17.90
N ALA A 278 24.39 -4.16 -16.86
CA ALA A 278 24.17 -5.60 -16.79
C ALA A 278 23.90 -6.07 -15.35
N VAL A 279 23.17 -7.17 -15.21
CA VAL A 279 22.97 -7.91 -13.97
C VAL A 279 23.27 -9.39 -14.25
N ASP A 280 24.17 -9.96 -13.47
CA ASP A 280 24.67 -11.33 -13.63
C ASP A 280 25.12 -11.61 -15.08
N GLU A 281 25.94 -10.69 -15.62
CA GLU A 281 26.51 -10.69 -16.99
C GLU A 281 25.49 -10.50 -18.14
N GLU A 282 24.19 -10.51 -17.84
CA GLU A 282 23.16 -10.24 -18.82
C GLU A 282 22.86 -8.75 -18.95
N GLN A 283 22.92 -8.24 -20.18
CA GLN A 283 22.57 -6.86 -20.52
C GLN A 283 21.13 -6.53 -20.12
N VAL A 284 20.92 -5.37 -19.52
CA VAL A 284 19.56 -4.91 -19.14
C VAL A 284 18.89 -4.02 -20.19
N SER A 285 19.59 -3.72 -21.29
CA SER A 285 19.03 -2.97 -22.40
C SER A 285 17.77 -3.64 -22.95
N GLY A 286 16.69 -2.87 -23.09
CA GLY A 286 15.40 -3.37 -23.59
C GLY A 286 14.56 -4.16 -22.58
N LEU A 287 15.09 -4.52 -21.41
CA LEU A 287 14.30 -5.11 -20.32
C LEU A 287 13.51 -4.03 -19.60
N ASP A 288 12.30 -4.35 -19.13
CA ASP A 288 11.48 -3.46 -18.31
C ASP A 288 12.06 -3.27 -16.90
N LEU A 289 11.67 -2.17 -16.23
CA LEU A 289 12.17 -1.83 -14.89
C LEU A 289 11.92 -2.96 -13.87
N LEU A 290 10.71 -3.55 -13.90
CA LEU A 290 10.31 -4.57 -12.94
C LEU A 290 11.18 -5.82 -13.09
N THR A 291 11.40 -6.28 -14.33
CA THR A 291 12.27 -7.43 -14.62
C THR A 291 13.67 -7.24 -14.04
N VAL A 292 14.26 -6.05 -14.21
CA VAL A 292 15.61 -5.78 -13.69
C VAL A 292 15.63 -5.71 -12.18
N THR A 293 14.66 -5.02 -11.56
CA THR A 293 14.56 -5.00 -10.09
C THR A 293 14.38 -6.40 -9.51
N ARG A 294 13.61 -7.29 -10.17
CA ARG A 294 13.45 -8.69 -9.75
C ARG A 294 14.74 -9.50 -9.84
N ARG A 295 15.62 -9.23 -10.81
CA ARG A 295 16.94 -9.88 -10.89
C ARG A 295 17.87 -9.48 -9.73
N LEU A 296 17.70 -8.28 -9.17
CA LEU A 296 18.44 -7.83 -8.00
C LEU A 296 17.97 -8.51 -6.70
N GLU A 297 16.74 -9.01 -6.68
CA GLU A 297 16.21 -9.81 -5.58
C GLU A 297 16.75 -11.26 -5.64
N GLY A 298 16.76 -11.94 -4.50
CA GLY A 298 17.18 -13.33 -4.42
C GLY A 298 17.47 -13.77 -2.99
N PRO A 299 17.85 -15.04 -2.78
CA PRO A 299 18.08 -15.57 -1.43
C PRO A 299 19.16 -14.77 -0.68
N PRO A 300 18.93 -14.41 0.60
CA PRO A 300 19.95 -13.74 1.40
C PRO A 300 21.28 -14.52 1.43
N GLY A 301 22.40 -13.80 1.36
CA GLY A 301 23.74 -14.38 1.35
C GLY A 301 24.24 -14.76 -0.05
N THR A 302 23.37 -14.85 -1.05
CA THR A 302 23.80 -15.05 -2.45
C THR A 302 24.45 -13.80 -3.02
N ARG A 303 25.29 -13.98 -4.04
CA ARG A 303 25.94 -12.88 -4.76
C ARG A 303 25.20 -12.56 -6.05
N THR A 304 25.29 -11.30 -6.46
CA THR A 304 24.94 -10.83 -7.80
C THR A 304 26.01 -9.89 -8.31
N ALA A 305 26.34 -10.01 -9.59
CA ALA A 305 27.23 -9.09 -10.28
C ALA A 305 26.39 -7.98 -10.94
N ILE A 306 26.72 -6.73 -10.70
CA ILE A 306 26.05 -5.60 -11.35
C ILE A 306 27.11 -4.76 -12.04
N THR A 307 26.95 -4.58 -13.35
CA THR A 307 27.76 -3.64 -14.13
C THR A 307 27.05 -2.30 -14.18
N LEU A 308 27.72 -1.28 -13.64
CA LEU A 308 27.23 0.09 -13.63
C LEU A 308 28.13 0.99 -14.46
N ARG A 309 27.52 2.00 -15.10
CA ARG A 309 28.21 3.04 -15.87
C ARG A 309 28.05 4.41 -15.23
N ARG A 310 29.17 5.08 -14.96
CA ARG A 310 29.25 6.48 -14.50
C ARG A 310 30.05 7.29 -15.52
N GLY A 311 29.35 8.12 -16.31
CA GLY A 311 29.95 8.80 -17.45
C GLY A 311 30.40 7.79 -18.51
N SER A 312 31.70 7.77 -18.80
CA SER A 312 32.35 6.82 -19.73
C SER A 312 32.94 5.59 -19.04
N VAL A 313 32.91 5.52 -17.70
CA VAL A 313 33.54 4.44 -16.94
C VAL A 313 32.48 3.39 -16.59
N GLU A 314 32.73 2.14 -16.98
CA GLU A 314 31.97 0.98 -16.53
C GLU A 314 32.73 0.24 -15.43
N ARG A 315 31.98 -0.23 -14.43
CA ARG A 315 32.53 -1.02 -13.34
C ARG A 315 31.55 -2.10 -12.92
N THR A 316 32.06 -3.31 -12.73
CA THR A 316 31.29 -4.43 -12.19
C THR A 316 31.50 -4.56 -10.69
N TYR A 317 30.40 -4.69 -9.96
CA TYR A 317 30.34 -4.85 -8.52
C TYR A 317 29.79 -6.23 -8.18
N SER A 318 30.53 -7.02 -7.40
CA SER A 318 30.00 -8.27 -6.80
C SER A 318 29.38 -7.94 -5.44
N LEU A 319 28.05 -7.91 -5.38
CA LEU A 319 27.30 -7.54 -4.19
C LEU A 319 26.62 -8.76 -3.57
N VAL A 320 26.53 -8.80 -2.25
CA VAL A 320 25.83 -9.87 -1.51
C VAL A 320 24.41 -9.40 -1.23
N ARG A 321 23.40 -10.17 -1.64
CA ARG A 321 22.00 -9.90 -1.32
C ARG A 321 21.78 -10.07 0.18
N ARG A 322 21.09 -9.14 0.84
CA ARG A 322 20.70 -9.28 2.26
C ARG A 322 19.24 -8.90 2.42
N ARG A 323 18.56 -9.46 3.42
CA ARG A 323 17.25 -8.98 3.84
C ARG A 323 17.39 -7.58 4.45
N LEU A 324 16.91 -6.58 3.74
CA LEU A 324 16.98 -5.16 4.12
C LEU A 324 15.84 -4.73 5.04
N LEU A 325 14.76 -5.52 5.12
CA LEU A 325 13.61 -5.27 5.97
C LEU A 325 12.99 -6.54 6.56
#